data_AF-A0A7K7U8H5-F1
#
_entry.id   AF-A0A7K7U8H5-F1
#
_cell.length_a   1.000
_cell.length_b   1.000
_cell.length_c   1.000
_cell.angle_alpha   90.00
_cell.angle_beta   90.00
_cell.angle_gamma   90.00
#
_symmetry.space_group_name_H-M   'P 1'
#
loop_
_entity.id
_entity.type
_entity.pdbx_description
1 polymer ?
#
loop_
_entity_poly.entity_id
_entity_poly.type
_entity_poly.pdbx_seq_one_letter_code
_entity_poly.pdbx_strand_id
1 'polypeptide(L)'
;QVLHDEMCEICEVWTAESLFPCRICSRVYHDGCLRRMGYLQNDSAVEVTETAHTETGWSCYYCDNLNLLLTEEEMYSLMETLQHCKIIPGTCLTLDDFLHYKHLVHKQQFERPMAEAQEEQAALQFSALDPDKKGHIEWHDFLSHESIQLLQKLRPQNALLRLLTAKERERARAVFLALDQDSDGFIGEGECRRARHGWFRK
;
A
#
# COMPACT_ATOMS: atom_id res chain seq x y z
N GLN A 1 19.59 -11.39 -3.31
CA GLN A 1 18.27 -11.87 -3.78
C GLN A 1 17.57 -12.62 -2.65
N VAL A 2 16.36 -12.20 -2.28
CA VAL A 2 15.54 -12.89 -1.27
C VAL A 2 14.80 -14.04 -1.94
N LEU A 3 14.98 -15.25 -1.43
CA LEU A 3 14.33 -16.45 -1.96
C LEU A 3 12.84 -16.47 -1.62
N HIS A 4 12.07 -17.11 -2.49
CA HIS A 4 10.67 -17.39 -2.24
C HIS A 4 10.54 -18.63 -1.36
N ASP A 5 9.44 -18.70 -0.61
CA ASP A 5 9.09 -19.91 0.12
C ASP A 5 8.75 -21.04 -0.88
N GLU A 6 8.97 -22.28 -0.47
CA GLU A 6 8.73 -23.45 -1.33
C GLU A 6 7.33 -24.02 -1.16
N MET A 7 6.66 -23.70 -0.05
CA MET A 7 5.33 -24.23 0.28
C MET A 7 4.28 -23.15 0.11
N CYS A 8 3.12 -23.53 -0.43
CA CYS A 8 1.98 -22.62 -0.51
C CYS A 8 1.53 -22.18 0.89
N GLU A 9 1.41 -20.87 1.11
CA GLU A 9 1.00 -20.30 2.41
C GLU A 9 -0.38 -20.81 2.89
N ILE A 10 -1.28 -21.16 1.97
CA ILE A 10 -2.67 -21.53 2.33
C ILE A 10 -2.79 -23.00 2.72
N CYS A 11 -2.12 -23.91 2.00
CA CYS A 11 -2.28 -25.35 2.20
C CYS A 11 -1.02 -26.03 2.75
N GLU A 12 0.07 -25.28 2.93
CA GLU A 12 1.36 -25.75 3.46
C GLU A 12 1.94 -26.96 2.73
N VAL A 13 1.55 -27.14 1.46
CA VAL A 13 1.99 -28.25 0.62
C VAL A 13 2.85 -27.71 -0.50
N TRP A 14 3.97 -28.39 -0.76
CA TRP A 14 4.69 -28.28 -2.02
C TRP A 14 3.98 -29.14 -3.06
N THR A 15 3.50 -28.51 -4.13
CA THR A 15 3.14 -29.24 -5.34
C THR A 15 4.15 -28.86 -6.40
N ALA A 16 4.51 -29.79 -7.29
CA ALA A 16 5.38 -29.48 -8.44
C ALA A 16 4.73 -28.50 -9.45
N GLU A 17 3.58 -27.92 -9.11
CA GLU A 17 2.88 -26.91 -9.90
C GLU A 17 3.55 -25.53 -9.75
N SER A 18 3.28 -24.64 -10.71
CA SER A 18 3.75 -23.27 -10.63
C SER A 18 3.08 -22.54 -9.47
N LEU A 19 3.89 -22.16 -8.47
CA LEU A 19 3.46 -21.32 -7.38
C LEU A 19 3.51 -19.84 -7.80
N PHE A 20 2.52 -19.05 -7.39
CA PHE A 20 2.48 -17.61 -7.62
C PHE A 20 3.18 -16.86 -6.50
N PRO A 21 4.35 -16.25 -6.76
CA PRO A 21 5.09 -15.58 -5.72
C PRO A 21 4.61 -14.15 -5.47
N CYS A 22 4.50 -13.76 -4.20
CA CYS A 22 4.28 -12.36 -3.87
C CYS A 22 5.50 -11.50 -4.21
N ARG A 23 5.28 -10.32 -4.79
CA ARG A 23 6.36 -9.35 -5.10
C ARG A 23 6.92 -8.65 -3.86
N ILE A 24 6.14 -8.61 -2.77
CA ILE A 24 6.46 -7.87 -1.53
C ILE A 24 7.06 -8.79 -0.47
N CYS A 25 6.51 -9.98 -0.20
CA CYS A 25 7.06 -10.93 0.79
C CYS A 25 7.54 -12.25 0.16
N SER A 26 8.14 -13.15 0.93
CA SER A 26 8.63 -14.45 0.43
C SER A 26 7.51 -15.44 0.03
N ARG A 27 6.30 -15.23 0.54
CA ARG A 27 5.17 -16.15 0.40
C ARG A 27 4.83 -16.47 -1.04
N VAL A 28 4.34 -17.68 -1.22
CA VAL A 28 3.91 -18.23 -2.51
C VAL A 28 2.55 -18.92 -2.36
N TYR A 29 1.81 -19.00 -3.46
CA TYR A 29 0.42 -19.47 -3.44
C TYR A 29 0.09 -20.32 -4.68
N HIS A 30 -0.69 -21.38 -4.52
CA HIS A 30 -1.31 -22.05 -5.67
C HIS A 30 -2.47 -21.20 -6.21
N ASP A 31 -2.64 -21.15 -7.53
CA ASP A 31 -3.82 -20.56 -8.20
C ASP A 31 -5.12 -21.11 -7.60
N GLY A 32 -5.24 -22.43 -7.51
CA GLY A 32 -6.43 -23.09 -6.96
C GLY A 32 -6.68 -22.82 -5.48
N CYS A 33 -5.65 -22.46 -4.70
CA CYS A 33 -5.86 -22.05 -3.30
C CYS A 33 -6.40 -20.62 -3.23
N LEU A 34 -5.86 -19.70 -4.03
CA LEU A 34 -6.33 -18.32 -4.08
C LEU A 34 -7.79 -18.21 -4.56
N ARG A 35 -8.16 -18.99 -5.60
CA ARG A 35 -9.54 -19.05 -6.09
C ARG A 35 -10.52 -19.55 -5.03
N ARG A 36 -10.17 -20.64 -4.31
CA ARG A 36 -11.03 -21.20 -3.24
C ARG A 36 -11.22 -20.25 -2.08
N MET A 37 -10.21 -19.45 -1.76
CA MET A 37 -10.30 -18.41 -0.74
C MET A 37 -11.05 -17.14 -1.21
N GLY A 38 -11.43 -17.08 -2.49
CA GLY A 38 -12.14 -15.93 -3.06
C GLY A 38 -11.25 -14.72 -3.35
N TYR A 39 -9.91 -14.86 -3.30
CA TYR A 39 -8.98 -13.76 -3.58
C TYR A 39 -8.78 -13.50 -5.08
N LEU A 40 -9.17 -14.44 -5.94
CA LEU A 40 -9.17 -14.27 -7.40
C LEU A 40 -10.61 -14.41 -7.91
N GLN A 41 -11.31 -13.28 -8.06
CA GLN A 41 -12.62 -13.23 -8.72
C GLN A 41 -12.54 -12.34 -9.96
N ASN A 42 -13.14 -12.80 -11.06
CA ASN A 42 -13.21 -12.07 -12.34
C ASN A 42 -11.84 -11.59 -12.85
N ASP A 43 -11.70 -10.29 -13.16
CA ASP A 43 -10.57 -9.68 -13.85
C ASP A 43 -9.25 -9.75 -13.06
N SER A 44 -9.30 -9.76 -11.72
CA SER A 44 -8.11 -9.87 -10.87
C SER A 44 -7.42 -11.24 -10.97
N ALA A 45 -8.17 -12.28 -11.36
CA ALA A 45 -7.62 -13.61 -11.58
C ALA A 45 -6.65 -13.65 -12.78
N VAL A 46 -6.99 -12.92 -13.84
CA VAL A 46 -6.16 -12.83 -15.05
C VAL A 46 -4.89 -12.04 -14.75
N GLU A 47 -5.03 -10.88 -14.09
CA GLU A 47 -3.90 -10.04 -13.73
C GLU A 47 -2.86 -10.78 -12.89
N VAL A 48 -3.28 -11.53 -11.87
CA VAL A 48 -2.35 -12.31 -11.04
C VAL A 48 -1.65 -13.39 -11.87
N THR A 49 -2.37 -14.12 -12.71
CA THR A 49 -1.74 -15.16 -13.55
C THR A 49 -0.71 -14.59 -14.54
N GLU A 50 -0.97 -13.40 -15.08
CA GLU A 50 -0.08 -12.74 -16.04
C GLU A 50 1.12 -12.05 -15.38
N THR A 51 0.93 -11.48 -14.18
CA THR A 51 1.95 -10.65 -13.54
C THR A 51 2.80 -11.40 -12.52
N ALA A 52 2.35 -12.55 -11.99
CA ALA A 52 3.00 -13.16 -10.84
C ALA A 52 4.47 -13.53 -11.02
N HIS A 53 4.87 -13.84 -12.25
CA HIS A 53 6.25 -14.21 -12.59
C HIS A 53 7.00 -13.10 -13.35
N THR A 54 6.46 -11.88 -13.39
CA THR A 54 7.07 -10.74 -14.06
C THR A 54 7.64 -9.74 -13.06
N GLU A 55 8.41 -8.77 -13.54
CA GLU A 55 8.94 -7.68 -12.70
C GLU A 55 7.83 -6.79 -12.12
N THR A 56 6.70 -6.65 -12.83
CA THR A 56 5.51 -5.93 -12.32
C THR A 56 5.01 -6.59 -11.05
N GLY A 57 4.93 -7.93 -11.08
CA GLY A 57 4.52 -8.77 -9.95
C GLY A 57 3.09 -8.51 -9.49
N TRP A 58 2.67 -9.30 -8.50
CA TRP A 58 1.42 -9.10 -7.75
C TRP A 58 1.70 -9.09 -6.24
N SER A 59 0.79 -8.53 -5.45
CA SER A 59 0.88 -8.53 -3.99
C SER A 59 -0.13 -9.52 -3.40
N CYS A 60 0.29 -10.34 -2.44
CA CYS A 60 -0.64 -11.19 -1.70
C CYS A 60 -1.52 -10.39 -0.74
N TYR A 61 -2.66 -10.96 -0.32
CA TYR A 61 -3.66 -10.27 0.51
C TYR A 61 -3.11 -9.74 1.85
N TYR A 62 -2.05 -10.34 2.41
CA TYR A 62 -1.38 -9.79 3.59
C TYR A 62 -0.60 -8.51 3.28
N CYS A 63 0.11 -8.48 2.15
CA CYS A 63 0.93 -7.33 1.76
C CYS A 63 0.10 -6.21 1.14
N ASP A 64 -1.06 -6.56 0.58
CA ASP A 64 -2.00 -5.60 0.00
C ASP A 64 -2.78 -4.85 1.09
N ASN A 65 -3.05 -5.52 2.22
CA ASN A 65 -3.71 -4.92 3.36
C ASN A 65 -2.73 -4.16 4.27
N LEU A 66 -2.47 -2.89 3.94
CA LEU A 66 -1.57 -2.01 4.69
C LEU A 66 -2.03 -1.75 6.14
N ASN A 67 -3.30 -2.00 6.44
CA ASN A 67 -3.84 -1.85 7.79
C ASN A 67 -3.18 -2.81 8.80
N LEU A 68 -2.64 -3.94 8.30
CA LEU A 68 -1.89 -4.91 9.10
C LEU A 68 -0.52 -4.38 9.59
N LEU A 69 -0.09 -3.20 9.14
CA LEU A 69 1.13 -2.54 9.63
C LEU A 69 0.90 -1.74 10.92
N LEU A 70 -0.36 -1.49 11.28
CA LEU A 70 -0.71 -0.91 12.57
C LEU A 70 -0.62 -1.96 13.67
N THR A 71 -0.27 -1.55 14.89
CA THR A 71 -0.47 -2.41 16.06
C THR A 71 -1.97 -2.55 16.35
N GLU A 72 -2.35 -3.53 17.18
CA GLU A 72 -3.74 -3.71 17.57
C GLU A 72 -4.30 -2.48 18.28
N GLU A 73 -3.49 -1.82 19.12
CA GLU A 73 -3.88 -0.60 19.83
C GLU A 73 -4.05 0.59 18.88
N GLU A 74 -3.15 0.75 17.91
CA GLU A 74 -3.24 1.81 16.90
C GLU A 74 -4.49 1.62 16.02
N MET A 75 -4.76 0.39 15.60
CA MET A 75 -5.97 0.05 14.86
C MET A 75 -7.23 0.34 15.68
N TYR A 76 -7.25 -0.07 16.95
CA TYR A 76 -8.37 0.18 17.84
C TYR A 76 -8.65 1.68 17.99
N SER A 77 -7.60 2.47 18.22
CA SER A 77 -7.71 3.93 18.35
C SER A 77 -8.19 4.60 17.06
N LEU A 78 -7.74 4.11 15.90
CA LEU A 78 -8.23 4.58 14.60
C LEU A 78 -9.72 4.28 14.45
N MET A 79 -10.14 3.03 14.69
CA MET A 79 -11.54 2.62 14.58
C MET A 79 -12.45 3.39 15.53
N GLU A 80 -11.99 3.65 16.76
CA GLU A 80 -12.69 4.51 17.71
C GLU A 80 -12.87 5.93 17.16
N THR A 81 -11.82 6.52 16.57
CA THR A 81 -11.90 7.85 15.95
C THR A 81 -12.91 7.88 14.80
N LEU A 82 -12.90 6.86 13.94
CA LEU A 82 -13.85 6.72 12.83
C LEU A 82 -15.29 6.62 13.33
N GLN A 83 -15.52 5.84 14.39
CA GLN A 83 -16.83 5.69 15.02
C GLN A 83 -17.32 7.03 15.61
N HIS A 84 -16.47 7.77 16.31
CA HIS A 84 -16.82 9.10 16.84
C HIS A 84 -17.17 10.10 15.73
N CYS A 85 -16.58 9.94 14.56
CA CYS A 85 -16.88 10.73 13.37
C CYS A 85 -18.05 10.19 12.54
N LYS A 86 -18.75 9.16 13.04
CA LYS A 86 -19.93 8.52 12.40
C LYS A 86 -19.63 7.87 11.05
N ILE A 87 -18.38 7.48 10.81
CA ILE A 87 -18.04 6.65 9.66
C ILE A 87 -18.53 5.22 9.94
N ILE A 88 -19.26 4.65 8.99
CA ILE A 88 -19.81 3.30 9.08
C ILE A 88 -18.80 2.33 8.45
N PRO A 89 -18.26 1.35 9.20
CA PRO A 89 -17.34 0.37 8.63
C PRO A 89 -17.99 -0.45 7.51
N GLY A 90 -17.26 -0.64 6.41
CA GLY A 90 -17.69 -1.44 5.27
C GLY A 90 -18.60 -0.71 4.27
N THR A 91 -18.93 0.56 4.48
CA THR A 91 -19.66 1.36 3.48
C THR A 91 -18.68 2.23 2.69
N CYS A 92 -19.04 2.55 1.44
CA CYS A 92 -18.33 3.57 0.67
C CYS A 92 -18.56 4.97 1.26
N LEU A 93 -17.63 5.89 1.00
CA LEU A 93 -17.67 7.27 1.48
C LEU A 93 -17.81 8.23 0.31
N THR A 94 -18.77 9.15 0.38
CA THR A 94 -18.87 10.27 -0.57
C THR A 94 -17.89 11.38 -0.19
N LEU A 95 -17.74 12.39 -1.07
CA LEU A 95 -16.94 13.57 -0.77
C LEU A 95 -17.43 14.29 0.50
N ASP A 96 -18.76 14.40 0.66
CA ASP A 96 -19.35 15.05 1.83
C ASP A 96 -19.03 14.30 3.12
N ASP A 97 -19.13 12.97 3.11
CA ASP A 97 -18.77 12.12 4.26
C ASP A 97 -17.29 12.30 4.62
N PHE A 98 -16.41 12.28 3.61
CA PHE A 98 -14.98 12.43 3.78
C PHE A 98 -14.59 13.81 4.33
N LEU A 99 -15.16 14.90 3.78
CA LEU A 99 -14.90 16.25 4.28
C LEU A 99 -15.46 16.44 5.69
N HIS A 100 -16.66 15.90 5.97
CA HIS A 100 -17.23 15.93 7.30
C HIS A 100 -16.30 15.26 8.32
N TYR A 101 -15.78 14.08 7.97
CA TYR A 101 -14.78 13.37 8.78
C TYR A 101 -13.52 14.22 9.01
N LYS A 102 -12.92 14.78 7.96
CA LYS A 102 -11.70 15.62 8.09
C LYS A 102 -11.93 16.85 8.96
N HIS A 103 -13.09 17.50 8.83
CA HIS A 103 -13.50 18.62 9.68
C HIS A 103 -13.61 18.21 11.15
N LEU A 104 -14.24 17.07 11.45
CA LEU A 104 -14.38 16.59 12.82
C LEU A 104 -13.03 16.24 13.46
N VAL A 105 -12.18 15.51 12.75
CA VAL A 105 -10.84 15.16 13.24
C VAL A 105 -10.00 16.41 13.48
N HIS A 106 -10.01 17.37 12.55
CA HIS A 106 -9.30 18.63 12.72
C HIS A 106 -9.81 19.41 13.94
N LYS A 107 -11.13 19.50 14.11
CA LYS A 107 -11.73 20.17 15.26
C LYS A 107 -11.37 19.49 16.59
N GLN A 108 -11.33 18.16 16.63
CA GLN A 108 -10.91 17.42 17.83
C GLN A 108 -9.43 17.64 18.16
N GLN A 109 -8.57 17.73 17.14
CA GLN A 109 -7.13 17.87 17.34
C GLN A 109 -6.70 19.31 17.68
N PHE A 110 -7.34 20.32 17.10
CA PHE A 110 -6.90 21.71 17.18
C PHE A 110 -7.93 22.66 17.82
N GLU A 111 -9.08 22.14 18.26
CA GLU A 111 -10.18 22.90 18.87
C GLU A 111 -10.70 24.07 18.01
N ARG A 112 -10.49 24.00 16.69
CA ARG A 112 -10.85 25.06 15.73
C ARG A 112 -11.36 24.48 14.40
N PRO A 113 -12.19 25.21 13.64
CA PRO A 113 -12.63 24.76 12.32
C PRO A 113 -11.44 24.60 11.36
N MET A 114 -11.57 23.66 10.43
CA MET A 114 -10.61 23.48 9.34
C MET A 114 -10.70 24.66 8.37
N ALA A 115 -9.56 25.17 7.90
CA ALA A 115 -9.53 26.29 6.96
C ALA A 115 -9.85 25.83 5.52
N GLU A 116 -10.33 26.75 4.69
CA GLU A 116 -10.70 26.49 3.29
C GLU A 116 -9.55 25.84 2.49
N ALA A 117 -8.31 26.32 2.63
CA ALA A 117 -7.16 25.72 1.96
C ALA A 117 -6.89 24.25 2.36
N GLN A 118 -7.20 23.88 3.61
CA GLN A 118 -7.09 22.49 4.06
C GLN A 118 -8.25 21.64 3.54
N GLU A 119 -9.43 22.24 3.39
CA GLU A 119 -10.59 21.60 2.76
C GLU A 119 -10.33 21.30 1.28
N GLU A 120 -9.78 22.26 0.53
CA GLU A 120 -9.36 22.06 -0.86
C GLU A 120 -8.33 20.92 -0.98
N GLN A 121 -7.35 20.87 -0.06
CA GLN A 121 -6.37 19.79 -0.03
C GLN A 121 -7.00 18.43 0.28
N ALA A 122 -8.02 18.39 1.15
CA ALA A 122 -8.78 17.18 1.43
C ALA A 122 -9.60 16.72 0.22
N ALA A 123 -10.19 17.65 -0.54
CA ALA A 123 -10.90 17.31 -1.78
C ALA A 123 -9.96 16.74 -2.86
N LEU A 124 -8.72 17.22 -2.92
CA LEU A 124 -7.68 16.63 -3.77
C LEU A 124 -7.29 15.22 -3.31
N GLN A 125 -7.21 14.97 -2.00
CA GLN A 125 -6.98 13.64 -1.46
C GLN A 125 -8.12 12.68 -1.81
N PHE A 126 -9.37 13.13 -1.68
CA PHE A 126 -10.54 12.36 -2.10
C PHE A 126 -10.43 11.96 -3.57
N SER A 127 -10.13 12.94 -4.44
CA SER A 127 -9.98 12.71 -5.88
C SER A 127 -8.84 11.73 -6.22
N ALA A 128 -7.80 11.66 -5.40
CA ALA A 128 -6.70 10.71 -5.57
C ALA A 128 -7.09 9.28 -5.13
N LEU A 129 -8.03 9.15 -4.18
CA LEU A 129 -8.57 7.87 -3.72
C LEU A 129 -9.72 7.35 -4.60
N ASP A 130 -10.30 8.19 -5.45
CA ASP A 130 -11.29 7.83 -6.47
C ASP A 130 -10.76 8.10 -7.89
N PRO A 131 -9.74 7.35 -8.35
CA PRO A 131 -9.10 7.58 -9.65
C PRO A 131 -10.07 7.40 -10.84
N ASP A 132 -11.05 6.51 -10.67
CA ASP A 132 -12.08 6.20 -11.66
C ASP A 132 -13.23 7.23 -11.67
N LYS A 133 -13.23 8.19 -10.73
CA LYS A 133 -14.26 9.23 -10.58
C LYS A 133 -15.67 8.64 -10.40
N LYS A 134 -15.79 7.59 -9.61
CA LYS A 134 -17.07 6.94 -9.24
C LYS A 134 -17.92 7.82 -8.32
N GLY A 135 -17.33 8.86 -7.72
CA GLY A 135 -17.97 9.77 -6.76
C GLY A 135 -17.99 9.23 -5.33
N HIS A 136 -17.30 8.13 -5.07
CA HIS A 136 -17.18 7.51 -3.76
C HIS A 136 -15.87 6.76 -3.61
N ILE A 137 -15.39 6.65 -2.37
CA ILE A 137 -14.21 5.87 -2.00
C ILE A 137 -14.67 4.57 -1.35
N GLU A 138 -14.08 3.45 -1.76
CA GLU A 138 -14.34 2.17 -1.12
C GLU A 138 -13.77 2.11 0.30
N TRP A 139 -14.43 1.38 1.19
CA TRP A 139 -14.02 1.29 2.60
C TRP A 139 -12.54 0.88 2.78
N HIS A 140 -12.08 -0.08 1.97
CA HIS A 140 -10.72 -0.59 2.06
C HIS A 140 -9.66 0.44 1.66
N ASP A 141 -9.94 1.25 0.64
CA ASP A 141 -9.07 2.35 0.20
C ASP A 141 -9.00 3.45 1.26
N PHE A 142 -10.16 3.83 1.80
CA PHE A 142 -10.25 4.82 2.88
C PHE A 142 -9.48 4.36 4.12
N LEU A 143 -9.72 3.14 4.60
CA LEU A 143 -9.06 2.62 5.79
C LEU A 143 -7.55 2.48 5.58
N SER A 144 -7.12 2.01 4.40
CA SER A 144 -5.70 1.94 4.04
C SER A 144 -5.04 3.30 4.03
N HIS A 145 -5.72 4.32 3.49
CA HIS A 145 -5.24 5.69 3.51
C HIS A 145 -5.06 6.22 4.95
N GLU A 146 -6.07 6.09 5.80
CA GLU A 146 -5.99 6.56 7.18
C GLU A 146 -4.94 5.79 8.01
N SER A 147 -4.76 4.50 7.74
CA SER A 147 -3.66 3.72 8.33
C SER A 147 -2.30 4.30 7.93
N ILE A 148 -2.08 4.64 6.66
CA ILE A 148 -0.83 5.27 6.21
C ILE A 148 -0.63 6.64 6.89
N GLN A 149 -1.68 7.47 6.98
CA GLN A 149 -1.60 8.76 7.65
C GLN A 149 -1.22 8.61 9.13
N LEU A 150 -1.82 7.64 9.82
CA LEU A 150 -1.52 7.34 11.21
C LEU A 150 -0.07 6.87 11.39
N LEU A 151 0.40 5.97 10.52
CA LEU A 151 1.79 5.51 10.48
C LEU A 151 2.76 6.68 10.34
N GLN A 152 2.52 7.57 9.39
CA GLN A 152 3.36 8.75 9.13
C GLN A 152 3.35 9.73 10.31
N LYS A 153 2.22 9.86 11.01
CA LYS A 153 2.07 10.73 12.18
C LYS A 153 2.79 10.18 13.41
N LEU A 154 2.69 8.87 13.67
CA LEU A 154 3.20 8.26 14.90
C LEU A 154 4.66 7.84 14.81
N ARG A 155 5.14 7.48 13.62
CA ARG A 155 6.45 6.82 13.46
C ARG A 155 7.48 7.76 12.84
N PRO A 156 8.70 7.85 13.40
CA PRO A 156 9.81 8.54 12.72
C PRO A 156 10.20 7.78 11.44
N GLN A 157 10.85 8.47 10.50
CA GLN A 157 11.26 7.89 9.21
C GLN A 157 12.03 6.56 9.37
N ASN A 158 12.95 6.47 10.32
CA ASN A 158 13.72 5.25 10.57
C ASN A 158 12.84 4.06 11.02
N ALA A 159 11.73 4.30 11.72
CA ALA A 159 10.80 3.26 12.12
C ALA A 159 9.94 2.80 10.93
N LEU A 160 9.53 3.72 10.05
CA LEU A 160 8.84 3.38 8.80
C LEU A 160 9.70 2.49 7.90
N LEU A 161 11.00 2.76 7.79
CA LEU A 161 11.93 1.93 7.02
C LEU A 161 12.03 0.49 7.54
N ARG A 162 11.76 0.26 8.84
CA ARG A 162 11.76 -1.09 9.44
C ARG A 162 10.51 -1.90 9.10
N LEU A 163 9.46 -1.26 8.57
CA LEU A 163 8.26 -1.95 8.08
C LEU A 163 8.46 -2.59 6.71
N LEU A 164 9.48 -2.12 5.96
CA LEU A 164 9.80 -2.68 4.66
C LEU A 164 10.21 -4.14 4.80
N THR A 165 9.62 -4.98 3.98
CA THR A 165 9.98 -6.38 3.84
C THR A 165 11.43 -6.54 3.37
N ALA A 166 11.96 -7.77 3.48
CA ALA A 166 13.29 -8.06 2.95
C ALA A 166 13.38 -7.80 1.44
N LYS A 167 12.35 -8.13 0.66
CA LYS A 167 12.33 -7.90 -0.80
C LYS A 167 12.29 -6.43 -1.16
N GLU A 168 11.49 -5.63 -0.47
CA GLU A 168 11.44 -4.19 -0.73
C GLU A 168 12.78 -3.53 -0.44
N ARG A 169 13.43 -3.90 0.67
CA ARG A 169 14.78 -3.42 1.00
C ARG A 169 15.82 -3.84 -0.03
N GLU A 170 15.76 -5.09 -0.49
CA GLU A 170 16.67 -5.59 -1.52
C GLU A 170 16.43 -4.91 -2.87
N ARG A 171 15.16 -4.69 -3.26
CA ARG A 171 14.80 -3.96 -4.49
C ARG A 171 15.29 -2.52 -4.44
N ALA A 172 15.07 -1.82 -3.31
CA ALA A 172 15.57 -0.47 -3.12
C ALA A 172 17.10 -0.42 -3.18
N ARG A 173 17.79 -1.38 -2.54
CA ARG A 173 19.25 -1.52 -2.61
C ARG A 173 19.73 -1.77 -4.04
N ALA A 174 19.08 -2.68 -4.77
CA ALA A 174 19.46 -3.00 -6.15
C ALA A 174 19.31 -1.79 -7.08
N VAL A 175 18.21 -1.03 -6.94
CA VAL A 175 18.01 0.22 -7.68
C VAL A 175 19.08 1.24 -7.30
N PHE A 176 19.37 1.41 -6.01
CA PHE A 176 20.41 2.32 -5.54
C PHE A 176 21.78 1.99 -6.15
N LEU A 177 22.21 0.73 -6.05
CA LEU A 177 23.51 0.28 -6.60
C LEU A 177 23.57 0.36 -8.13
N ALA A 178 22.44 0.26 -8.82
CA ALA A 178 22.40 0.46 -10.28
C ALA A 178 22.55 1.94 -10.68
N LEU A 179 22.25 2.86 -9.76
CA LEU A 179 22.36 4.31 -9.96
C LEU A 179 23.72 4.86 -9.50
N ASP A 180 24.23 4.38 -8.37
CA ASP A 180 25.54 4.68 -7.78
C ASP A 180 26.67 3.99 -8.57
N GLN A 181 27.08 4.64 -9.67
CA GLN A 181 28.02 4.09 -10.65
C GLN A 181 29.48 4.24 -10.21
N ASP A 182 29.77 5.22 -9.37
CA ASP A 182 31.10 5.43 -8.80
C ASP A 182 31.29 4.76 -7.43
N SER A 183 30.23 4.15 -6.90
CA SER A 183 30.24 3.41 -5.63
C SER A 183 30.65 4.29 -4.44
N ASP A 184 30.34 5.59 -4.51
CA ASP A 184 30.64 6.54 -3.46
C ASP A 184 29.61 6.51 -2.32
N GLY A 185 28.51 5.77 -2.51
CA GLY A 185 27.43 5.62 -1.54
C GLY A 185 26.43 6.78 -1.55
N PHE A 186 26.47 7.65 -2.55
CA PHE A 186 25.54 8.73 -2.80
C PHE A 186 25.00 8.65 -4.23
N ILE A 187 23.88 9.34 -4.49
CA ILE A 187 23.38 9.51 -5.86
C ILE A 187 23.47 11.00 -6.19
N GLY A 188 24.39 11.34 -7.08
CA GLY A 188 24.64 12.71 -7.49
C GLY A 188 23.74 13.20 -8.64
N GLU A 189 23.78 14.50 -8.92
CA GLU A 189 23.03 15.11 -10.04
C GLU A 189 23.40 14.49 -11.41
N GLY A 190 24.67 14.10 -11.58
CA GLY A 190 25.16 13.46 -12.80
C GLY A 190 24.50 12.10 -13.06
N GLU A 191 24.38 11.28 -12.02
CA GLU A 191 23.76 9.95 -12.07
C GLU A 191 22.25 10.06 -12.28
N CYS A 192 21.59 10.97 -11.57
CA CYS A 192 20.18 11.30 -11.80
C CYS A 192 19.91 11.68 -13.25
N ARG A 193 20.74 12.55 -13.86
CA ARG A 193 20.60 12.95 -15.27
C ARG A 193 20.76 11.75 -16.22
N ARG A 194 21.75 10.90 -15.97
CA ARG A 194 21.99 9.69 -16.80
C ARG A 194 20.83 8.71 -16.70
N ALA A 195 20.38 8.40 -15.49
CA ALA A 195 19.24 7.52 -15.24
C ALA A 195 17.97 8.02 -15.93
N ARG A 196 17.67 9.32 -15.78
CA ARG A 196 16.55 9.97 -16.45
C ARG A 196 16.63 9.81 -17.98
N HIS A 197 17.79 10.08 -18.59
CA HIS A 197 17.96 9.87 -20.03
C HIS A 197 17.80 8.41 -20.46
N GLY A 198 18.22 7.46 -19.62
CA GLY A 198 18.01 6.03 -19.86
C GLY A 198 16.53 5.64 -19.82
N TRP A 199 15.76 6.17 -18.86
CA TRP A 199 14.32 5.88 -18.74
C TRP A 199 13.50 6.44 -19.91
N PHE A 200 13.78 7.65 -20.38
CA PHE A 200 13.05 8.24 -21.51
C PHE A 200 13.45 7.69 -22.89
N ARG A 201 14.49 6.86 -22.98
CA ARG A 201 14.91 6.19 -24.22
C ARG A 201 14.40 4.75 -24.34
N LYS A 202 13.83 4.18 -23.27
CA LYS A 202 13.12 2.91 -23.31
C LYS A 202 11.66 3.15 -23.69
#